data_AF-A0A1V5GMN5-F1
#
_entry.id   AF-A0A1V5GMN5-F1
#
_cell.length_a   1.000
_cell.length_b   1.000
_cell.length_c   1.000
_cell.angle_alpha   90.00
_cell.angle_beta   90.00
_cell.angle_gamma   90.00
#
_symmetry.space_group_name_H-M   'P 1'
#
loop_
_entity.id
_entity.type
_entity.pdbx_description
1 polymer ?
#
loop_
_entity_poly.entity_id
_entity_poly.type
_entity_poly.pdbx_seq_one_letter_code
_entity_poly.pdbx_strand_id
1 'polypeptide(L)'
;MTGRLLKFAAASAAVLICLTSCGEKVSLMGADSSGPSSDRAANNGTEILTTSVHVEPETEEETETFSVNVAKPRDHKIAKRSVIRNFETVLQNPELPTGCEVTSLCQTLNYLGFDIDKVTLADEFMPMDMDGSTTMDHAYIGDPKLNDGFGCFPPALIQTADSYFESIDSPCYAENMSDIDLQKLFYQIEEGRPVIAWVTIDLVELAPEHRWTTLDGEEMWFSGMQHCVTIYGYDLDKKIVYVADPLKGNTEYDLERFERMFDLLGKKAIIICGDAETEGSYDPNKDYKKSKYLSRNAQEAKKAEEEEAARKQAEEEAKKAEEEARKAEEEAKKAEEEARAAEEEAARAAEEEARRAEEEAAKAAEEAATEPPATTARVTSTKTRTTSVKTSSKNATTTSR
;
A
#
# COMPACT_ATOMS: atom_id res chain seq x y z
N MET A 1 8.35 18.46 51.59
CA MET A 1 9.70 17.94 51.27
C MET A 1 9.65 17.45 49.84
N THR A 2 10.23 18.16 48.86
CA THR A 2 11.64 18.03 48.43
C THR A 2 11.95 16.57 48.03
N GLY A 3 11.97 16.16 46.76
CA GLY A 3 11.91 16.91 45.50
C GLY A 3 13.27 16.90 44.78
N ARG A 4 13.28 16.54 43.49
CA ARG A 4 14.48 16.55 42.63
C ARG A 4 14.08 16.78 41.17
N LEU A 5 14.33 17.98 40.66
CA LEU A 5 14.52 18.17 39.22
C LEU A 5 15.97 17.77 38.91
N LEU A 6 16.19 17.05 37.80
CA LEU A 6 17.42 17.18 37.05
C LEU A 6 17.09 17.89 35.73
N LYS A 7 17.86 18.92 35.40
CA LYS A 7 17.92 19.50 34.05
C LYS A 7 19.19 19.00 33.40
N PHE A 8 19.10 18.51 32.17
CA PHE A 8 20.18 18.64 31.20
C PHE A 8 19.57 18.96 29.84
N ALA A 9 20.18 19.90 29.14
CA ALA A 9 19.79 20.27 27.78
C ALA A 9 20.71 19.53 26.80
N ALA A 10 20.15 19.02 25.72
CA ALA A 10 20.90 18.59 24.54
C ALA A 10 20.69 19.62 23.43
N ALA A 11 21.78 20.22 22.96
CA ALA A 11 21.76 21.08 21.78
C ALA A 11 22.23 20.23 20.58
N SER A 12 21.36 20.03 19.60
CA SER A 12 21.69 19.34 18.35
C SER A 12 21.76 20.33 17.21
N ALA A 13 22.93 20.43 16.58
CA ALA A 13 23.15 21.20 15.36
C ALA A 13 23.89 20.32 14.34
N ALA A 14 23.18 19.94 13.28
CA ALA A 14 23.71 19.33 12.06
C ALA A 14 22.97 20.03 10.91
N VAL A 15 23.57 21.04 10.27
CA VAL A 15 24.61 20.93 9.23
C VAL A 15 24.04 20.24 7.99
N LEU A 16 23.51 21.09 7.11
CA LEU A 16 23.02 20.74 5.77
C LEU A 16 24.23 20.57 4.83
N ILE A 17 24.36 19.42 4.17
CA ILE A 17 25.33 19.21 3.10
C ILE A 17 24.60 18.61 1.90
N CYS A 18 24.30 19.44 0.91
CA CYS A 18 23.93 19.00 -0.43
C CYS A 18 25.20 18.89 -1.28
N LEU A 19 25.48 17.73 -1.86
CA LEU A 19 26.52 17.55 -2.86
C LEU A 19 25.93 16.97 -4.15
N THR A 20 25.66 17.85 -5.10
CA THR A 20 25.37 17.48 -6.49
C THR A 20 26.65 16.95 -7.14
N SER A 21 26.63 15.71 -7.65
CA SER A 21 27.75 15.10 -8.37
C SER A 21 27.40 14.91 -9.85
N CYS A 22 27.83 15.85 -10.69
CA CYS A 22 27.73 15.71 -12.15
C CYS A 22 29.03 15.06 -12.68
N GLY A 23 28.95 13.77 -13.07
CA GLY A 23 30.08 13.00 -13.58
C GLY A 23 30.12 12.94 -15.11
N GLU A 24 30.69 13.96 -15.75
CA GLU A 24 30.83 14.02 -17.21
C GLU A 24 31.97 13.11 -17.71
N LYS A 25 31.67 12.21 -18.66
CA LYS A 25 32.67 11.25 -19.21
C LYS A 25 33.41 11.86 -20.41
N VAL A 26 34.69 12.17 -20.23
CA VAL A 26 35.59 12.65 -21.29
C VAL A 26 36.00 11.50 -22.22
N SER A 27 35.87 11.72 -23.54
CA SER A 27 36.42 10.82 -24.57
C SER A 27 37.89 11.15 -24.87
N LEU A 28 38.70 10.14 -25.20
CA LEU A 28 40.13 10.25 -25.50
C LEU A 28 40.47 9.53 -26.81
N MET A 29 41.20 10.20 -27.71
CA MET A 29 41.47 9.72 -29.07
C MET A 29 42.84 10.21 -29.60
N GLY A 30 43.58 9.32 -30.27
CA GLY A 30 44.92 9.53 -30.86
C GLY A 30 45.82 8.30 -30.64
N ALA A 31 46.32 7.56 -31.65
CA ALA A 31 47.20 7.91 -32.79
C ALA A 31 48.67 8.18 -32.35
N ASP A 32 49.75 7.74 -33.03
CA ASP A 32 49.98 6.94 -34.26
C ASP A 32 51.44 6.38 -34.23
N SER A 33 52.05 5.56 -35.11
CA SER A 33 51.73 4.93 -36.41
C SER A 33 52.67 3.72 -36.69
N SER A 34 52.40 2.86 -37.69
CA SER A 34 53.41 2.33 -38.66
C SER A 34 52.85 1.29 -39.66
N GLY A 35 53.26 1.38 -40.94
CA GLY A 35 52.91 0.43 -42.03
C GLY A 35 54.08 -0.49 -42.44
N PRO A 36 54.24 -0.94 -43.72
CA PRO A 36 53.57 -0.46 -44.95
C PRO A 36 53.19 -1.54 -46.03
N SER A 37 52.69 -1.08 -47.20
CA SER A 37 52.68 -1.75 -48.54
C SER A 37 51.61 -2.85 -48.80
N SER A 38 51.05 -3.05 -50.02
CA SER A 38 51.33 -2.45 -51.34
C SER A 38 50.09 -2.32 -52.26
N ASP A 39 50.10 -1.30 -53.14
CA ASP A 39 49.50 -1.20 -54.50
C ASP A 39 48.27 -2.01 -54.94
N ARG A 40 47.20 -1.31 -55.35
CA ARG A 40 46.98 -0.94 -56.78
C ARG A 40 45.86 0.10 -56.97
N ALA A 41 45.87 0.81 -58.11
CA ALA A 41 44.95 1.92 -58.41
C ALA A 41 44.05 1.66 -59.63
N ALA A 42 42.87 2.30 -59.68
CA ALA A 42 42.07 2.48 -60.90
C ALA A 42 41.10 3.70 -60.82
N ASN A 43 41.32 4.66 -61.72
CA ASN A 43 40.41 5.70 -62.27
C ASN A 43 39.56 6.65 -61.41
N ASN A 44 39.57 7.91 -61.84
CA ASN A 44 38.56 8.93 -61.54
C ASN A 44 37.30 8.76 -62.40
N GLY A 45 36.15 9.17 -61.86
CA GLY A 45 34.93 9.50 -62.62
C GLY A 45 34.12 10.53 -61.84
N THR A 46 33.92 11.72 -62.40
CA THR A 46 33.19 12.81 -61.72
C THR A 46 31.76 12.87 -62.23
N GLU A 47 30.80 12.56 -61.36
CA GLU A 47 29.42 13.02 -61.50
C GLU A 47 28.99 13.74 -60.23
N ILE A 48 28.18 14.80 -60.39
CA ILE A 48 27.60 15.56 -59.28
C ILE A 48 26.19 14.99 -59.08
N LEU A 49 25.98 14.29 -57.97
CA LEU A 49 24.64 13.85 -57.57
C LEU A 49 24.26 14.39 -56.19
N THR A 50 23.08 14.98 -56.17
CA THR A 50 22.36 15.63 -55.08
C THR A 50 22.54 15.00 -53.69
N THR A 51 22.85 15.84 -52.69
CA THR A 51 22.75 15.48 -51.27
C THR A 51 21.32 15.09 -50.91
N SER A 52 21.09 13.79 -50.68
CA SER A 52 19.98 13.30 -49.88
C SER A 52 20.53 12.76 -48.57
N VAL A 53 20.21 13.40 -47.44
CA VAL A 53 20.51 12.85 -46.12
C VAL A 53 19.61 11.63 -45.91
N HIS A 54 20.17 10.43 -46.07
CA HIS A 54 19.53 9.21 -45.61
C HIS A 54 19.80 9.13 -44.10
N VAL A 55 18.79 9.50 -43.30
CA VAL A 55 18.72 9.03 -41.92
C VAL A 55 18.36 7.57 -42.05
N GLU A 56 19.31 6.68 -41.82
CA GLU A 56 19.00 5.25 -41.67
C GLU A 56 18.08 5.13 -40.44
N PRO A 57 16.96 4.41 -40.53
CA PRO A 57 16.16 4.12 -39.34
C PRO A 57 17.03 3.29 -38.40
N GLU A 58 17.14 3.71 -37.15
CA GLU A 58 17.74 2.88 -36.11
C GLU A 58 16.89 1.61 -36.03
N THR A 59 17.49 0.46 -36.38
CA THR A 59 16.82 -0.83 -36.25
C THR A 59 16.65 -1.10 -34.77
N GLU A 60 15.43 -0.96 -34.25
CA GLU A 60 15.06 -1.50 -32.95
C GLU A 60 15.33 -3.01 -33.00
N GLU A 61 16.39 -3.48 -32.33
CA GLU A 61 16.65 -4.90 -32.20
C GLU A 61 15.54 -5.50 -31.32
N GLU A 62 14.74 -6.40 -31.88
CA GLU A 62 13.73 -7.15 -31.13
C GLU A 62 14.45 -8.00 -30.07
N THR A 63 14.47 -7.52 -28.82
CA THR A 63 15.06 -8.22 -27.69
C THR A 63 14.30 -9.52 -27.44
N GLU A 64 14.89 -10.66 -27.81
CA GLU A 64 14.29 -11.98 -27.58
C GLU A 64 14.01 -12.16 -26.08
N THR A 65 12.76 -12.47 -25.73
CA THR A 65 12.37 -12.64 -24.32
C THR A 65 12.93 -13.94 -23.76
N PHE A 66 13.58 -13.85 -22.60
CA PHE A 66 14.10 -15.00 -21.88
C PHE A 66 12.98 -16.00 -21.53
N SER A 67 13.21 -17.28 -21.81
CA SER A 67 12.29 -18.35 -21.44
C SER A 67 13.01 -19.69 -21.29
N VAL A 68 12.55 -20.51 -20.34
CA VAL A 68 13.13 -21.83 -20.05
C VAL A 68 12.10 -22.91 -20.35
N ASN A 69 12.48 -23.89 -21.18
CA ASN A 69 11.66 -25.08 -21.38
C ASN A 69 11.79 -26.05 -20.20
N VAL A 70 10.90 -25.90 -19.22
CA VAL A 70 10.86 -26.73 -18.00
C VAL A 70 10.37 -28.17 -18.24
N ALA A 71 9.81 -28.48 -19.41
CA ALA A 71 9.12 -29.74 -19.65
C ALA A 71 10.08 -30.90 -19.95
N LYS A 72 10.16 -31.89 -19.05
CA LYS A 72 11.00 -33.09 -19.23
C LYS A 72 10.76 -33.77 -20.59
N PRO A 73 11.80 -33.92 -21.46
CA PRO A 73 11.66 -34.63 -22.73
C PRO A 73 11.12 -36.06 -22.54
N ARG A 74 10.32 -36.56 -23.49
CA ARG A 74 9.57 -37.83 -23.34
C ARG A 74 10.48 -39.05 -23.19
N ASP A 75 11.59 -39.04 -23.91
CA ASP A 75 12.64 -40.07 -23.96
C ASP A 75 13.69 -39.92 -22.86
N HIS A 76 13.81 -38.73 -22.25
CA HIS A 76 14.74 -38.48 -21.14
C HIS A 76 14.45 -39.39 -19.94
N LYS A 77 15.51 -39.96 -19.37
CA LYS A 77 15.44 -40.90 -18.25
C LYS A 77 16.09 -40.26 -17.03
N ILE A 78 15.28 -40.07 -15.99
CA ILE A 78 15.74 -39.63 -14.67
C ILE A 78 16.91 -40.51 -14.22
N ALA A 79 18.00 -39.86 -13.81
CA ALA A 79 19.21 -40.50 -13.32
C ALA A 79 18.93 -41.20 -11.98
N LYS A 80 19.82 -42.13 -11.58
CA LYS A 80 19.71 -42.80 -10.27
C LYS A 80 19.84 -41.85 -9.07
N ARG A 81 20.49 -40.70 -9.28
CA ARG A 81 20.70 -39.65 -8.28
C ARG A 81 21.10 -38.35 -8.98
N SER A 82 20.66 -37.21 -8.46
CA SER A 82 21.24 -35.89 -8.70
C SER A 82 21.28 -35.14 -7.39
N VAL A 83 22.29 -34.29 -7.18
CA VAL A 83 22.40 -33.42 -6.00
C VAL A 83 23.04 -32.11 -6.43
N ILE A 84 22.27 -31.03 -6.34
CA ILE A 84 22.76 -29.65 -6.48
C ILE A 84 23.76 -29.40 -5.35
N ARG A 85 24.92 -28.85 -5.70
CA ARG A 85 26.03 -28.61 -4.74
C ARG A 85 25.97 -27.19 -4.21
N ASN A 86 26.42 -27.02 -2.97
CA ASN A 86 26.47 -25.74 -2.27
C ASN A 86 25.10 -25.07 -2.10
N PHE A 87 24.01 -25.86 -2.14
CA PHE A 87 22.71 -25.39 -1.69
C PHE A 87 22.74 -25.32 -0.17
N GLU A 88 22.59 -24.13 0.40
CA GLU A 88 22.60 -23.90 1.85
C GLU A 88 21.20 -23.50 2.34
N THR A 89 20.75 -24.07 3.46
CA THR A 89 19.43 -23.75 4.03
C THR A 89 19.44 -22.38 4.71
N VAL A 90 18.39 -21.59 4.46
CA VAL A 90 18.05 -20.44 5.31
C VAL A 90 17.06 -20.92 6.37
N LEU A 91 17.37 -20.72 7.65
CA LEU A 91 16.45 -21.05 8.74
C LEU A 91 15.39 -19.94 8.89
N GLN A 92 14.11 -20.30 9.05
CA GLN A 92 13.02 -19.31 9.17
C GLN A 92 13.00 -18.62 10.54
N ASN A 93 13.44 -19.33 11.59
CA ASN A 93 13.43 -18.87 12.97
C ASN A 93 14.72 -18.09 13.33
N PRO A 94 14.64 -17.10 14.25
CA PRO A 94 13.47 -16.69 15.04
C PRO A 94 12.52 -15.69 14.34
N GLU A 95 12.86 -15.16 13.17
CA GLU A 95 12.17 -13.99 12.59
C GLU A 95 10.79 -14.34 12.00
N LEU A 96 10.63 -15.54 11.43
CA LEU A 96 9.42 -16.00 10.75
C LEU A 96 8.97 -17.39 11.25
N PRO A 97 8.37 -17.53 12.45
CA PRO A 97 7.99 -18.83 13.01
C PRO A 97 7.00 -19.63 12.16
N THR A 98 6.21 -18.97 11.29
CA THR A 98 5.30 -19.63 10.32
C THR A 98 5.58 -19.27 8.85
N GLY A 99 6.73 -18.66 8.54
CA GLY A 99 7.12 -18.28 7.16
C GLY A 99 7.94 -19.33 6.40
N CYS A 100 7.48 -20.59 6.34
CA CYS A 100 8.23 -21.68 5.70
C CYS A 100 8.32 -21.53 4.16
N GLU A 101 7.26 -21.02 3.52
CA GLU A 101 7.16 -20.79 2.08
C GLU A 101 8.16 -19.71 1.62
N VAL A 102 8.08 -18.53 2.23
CA VAL A 102 8.93 -17.38 1.88
C VAL A 102 10.41 -17.61 2.24
N THR A 103 10.68 -18.42 3.28
CA THR A 103 12.06 -18.84 3.58
C THR A 103 12.57 -19.88 2.57
N SER A 104 11.71 -20.79 2.11
CA SER A 104 12.06 -21.73 1.01
C SER A 104 12.31 -21.01 -0.31
N LEU A 105 11.58 -19.93 -0.58
CA LEU A 105 11.86 -19.03 -1.70
C LEU A 105 13.22 -18.33 -1.51
N CYS A 106 13.46 -17.70 -0.36
CA CYS A 106 14.73 -17.03 -0.04
C CYS A 106 15.97 -17.93 -0.25
N GLN A 107 16.02 -19.13 0.34
CA GLN A 107 17.16 -20.04 0.14
C GLN A 107 17.35 -20.49 -1.32
N THR A 108 16.26 -20.54 -2.09
CA THR A 108 16.30 -20.90 -3.52
C THR A 108 16.82 -19.75 -4.37
N LEU A 109 16.40 -18.51 -4.10
CA LEU A 109 16.91 -17.30 -4.74
C LEU A 109 18.39 -17.07 -4.41
N ASN A 110 18.77 -17.26 -3.13
CA ASN A 110 20.16 -17.12 -2.68
C ASN A 110 21.10 -18.16 -3.30
N TYR A 111 20.62 -19.40 -3.53
CA TYR A 111 21.37 -20.39 -4.32
C TYR A 111 21.56 -19.96 -5.79
N LEU A 112 20.57 -19.28 -6.37
CA LEU A 112 20.59 -18.74 -7.73
C LEU A 112 21.30 -17.37 -7.82
N GLY A 113 22.01 -16.94 -6.77
CA GLY A 113 22.88 -15.75 -6.76
C GLY A 113 22.19 -14.43 -6.39
N PHE A 114 20.87 -14.43 -6.15
CA PHE A 114 20.14 -13.23 -5.72
C PHE A 114 20.39 -12.98 -4.22
N ASP A 115 20.90 -11.81 -3.85
CA ASP A 115 21.13 -11.44 -2.44
C ASP A 115 19.85 -10.83 -1.84
N ILE A 116 19.00 -11.68 -1.24
CA ILE A 116 17.70 -11.25 -0.68
C ILE A 116 17.37 -11.96 0.65
N ASP A 117 16.91 -11.18 1.63
CA ASP A 117 16.51 -11.72 2.93
C ASP A 117 15.03 -12.17 2.96
N LYS A 118 14.77 -13.22 3.73
CA LYS A 118 13.44 -13.83 3.93
C LYS A 118 12.42 -12.84 4.51
N VAL A 119 12.87 -11.90 5.36
CA VAL A 119 11.98 -10.90 5.99
C VAL A 119 11.64 -9.80 5.00
N THR A 120 12.60 -9.36 4.17
CA THR A 120 12.34 -8.45 3.05
C THR A 120 11.33 -9.06 2.06
N LEU A 121 11.50 -10.33 1.66
CA LEU A 121 10.51 -11.03 0.83
C LEU A 121 9.11 -11.07 1.48
N ALA A 122 9.03 -11.33 2.79
CA ALA A 122 7.77 -11.41 3.51
C ALA A 122 7.07 -10.05 3.68
N ASP A 123 7.83 -8.97 3.89
CA ASP A 123 7.28 -7.64 4.20
C ASP A 123 7.04 -6.78 2.95
N GLU A 124 7.89 -6.89 1.91
CA GLU A 124 7.84 -6.04 0.71
C GLU A 124 7.14 -6.70 -0.48
N PHE A 125 7.24 -8.03 -0.65
CA PHE A 125 6.84 -8.71 -1.89
C PHE A 125 5.66 -9.68 -1.73
N MET A 126 5.56 -10.39 -0.60
CA MET A 126 4.53 -11.42 -0.41
C MET A 126 3.13 -10.83 -0.19
N PRO A 127 2.11 -11.15 -1.01
CA PRO A 127 0.72 -10.71 -0.77
C PRO A 127 0.18 -11.32 0.52
N MET A 128 -0.48 -10.53 1.39
CA MET A 128 -0.97 -11.02 2.69
C MET A 128 -2.42 -10.62 3.00
N ASP A 129 -3.11 -11.50 3.75
CA ASP A 129 -4.44 -11.29 4.32
C ASP A 129 -4.44 -11.71 5.79
N MET A 130 -4.59 -10.73 6.70
CA MET A 130 -4.54 -10.94 8.15
C MET A 130 -5.86 -11.49 8.72
N ASP A 131 -6.96 -11.37 7.99
CA ASP A 131 -8.33 -11.64 8.47
C ASP A 131 -8.91 -12.97 7.93
N GLY A 132 -8.27 -13.58 6.93
CA GLY A 132 -8.76 -14.81 6.28
C GLY A 132 -9.95 -14.55 5.34
N SER A 133 -9.99 -13.38 4.70
CA SER A 133 -11.02 -13.02 3.71
C SER A 133 -10.91 -13.82 2.40
N THR A 134 -9.70 -14.30 2.08
CA THR A 134 -9.37 -15.05 0.85
C THR A 134 -8.87 -16.48 1.13
N THR A 135 -8.32 -17.16 0.12
CA THR A 135 -7.68 -18.48 0.22
C THR A 135 -6.16 -18.36 0.06
N MET A 136 -5.42 -19.38 0.51
CA MET A 136 -3.94 -19.38 0.45
C MET A 136 -3.35 -19.33 -0.97
N ASP A 137 -4.16 -19.53 -2.01
CA ASP A 137 -3.74 -19.32 -3.39
C ASP A 137 -3.60 -17.81 -3.75
N HIS A 138 -4.34 -16.90 -3.11
CA HIS A 138 -4.26 -15.45 -3.39
C HIS A 138 -3.35 -14.67 -2.44
N ALA A 139 -3.10 -15.17 -1.24
CA ALA A 139 -2.29 -14.48 -0.22
C ALA A 139 -1.71 -15.46 0.81
N TYR A 140 -0.65 -15.06 1.51
CA TYR A 140 -0.32 -15.65 2.80
C TYR A 140 -1.41 -15.26 3.82
N ILE A 141 -1.94 -16.22 4.56
CA ILE A 141 -3.01 -15.97 5.54
C ILE A 141 -2.42 -15.88 6.96
N GLY A 142 -2.70 -14.76 7.64
CA GLY A 142 -2.14 -14.39 8.94
C GLY A 142 -0.75 -13.72 8.83
N ASP A 143 0.04 -13.80 9.90
CA ASP A 143 1.35 -13.15 9.99
C ASP A 143 2.49 -14.19 10.09
N PRO A 144 3.45 -14.23 9.14
CA PRO A 144 4.57 -15.17 9.19
C PRO A 144 5.53 -14.94 10.36
N LYS A 145 5.50 -13.75 10.99
CA LYS A 145 6.28 -13.38 12.19
C LYS A 145 5.64 -13.88 13.51
N LEU A 146 4.42 -14.42 13.46
CA LEU A 146 3.72 -14.99 14.62
C LEU A 146 3.74 -16.52 14.58
N ASN A 147 3.06 -17.17 15.53
CA ASN A 147 3.07 -18.63 15.70
C ASN A 147 1.74 -19.29 15.23
N ASP A 148 0.86 -18.48 14.64
CA ASP A 148 -0.52 -18.80 14.25
C ASP A 148 -0.87 -18.33 12.83
N GLY A 149 0.12 -17.85 12.05
CA GLY A 149 0.00 -17.72 10.60
C GLY A 149 -0.13 -19.10 9.93
N PHE A 150 -0.89 -19.17 8.84
CA PHE A 150 -1.23 -20.43 8.18
C PHE A 150 -0.20 -20.86 7.13
N GLY A 151 0.31 -19.91 6.34
CA GLY A 151 1.10 -20.20 5.14
C GLY A 151 0.54 -19.54 3.88
N CYS A 152 1.09 -19.92 2.74
CA CYS A 152 0.53 -19.64 1.41
C CYS A 152 0.63 -20.88 0.50
N PHE A 153 0.07 -20.81 -0.71
CA PHE A 153 0.16 -21.85 -1.75
C PHE A 153 1.00 -21.38 -2.95
N PRO A 154 1.33 -22.27 -3.91
CA PRO A 154 2.13 -21.94 -5.10
C PRO A 154 1.81 -20.61 -5.80
N PRO A 155 0.55 -20.20 -6.03
CA PRO A 155 0.29 -18.99 -6.80
C PRO A 155 0.71 -17.71 -6.05
N ALA A 156 0.35 -17.57 -4.77
CA ALA A 156 0.82 -16.46 -3.93
C ALA A 156 2.37 -16.41 -3.81
N LEU A 157 3.05 -17.56 -3.78
CA LEU A 157 4.52 -17.61 -3.73
C LEU A 157 5.17 -17.30 -5.09
N ILE A 158 4.56 -17.69 -6.21
CA ILE A 158 4.97 -17.28 -7.56
C ILE A 158 4.90 -15.76 -7.68
N GLN A 159 3.79 -15.14 -7.28
CA GLN A 159 3.68 -13.69 -7.29
C GLN A 159 4.73 -13.01 -6.40
N THR A 160 5.09 -13.62 -5.27
CA THR A 160 6.15 -13.10 -4.38
C THR A 160 7.50 -13.05 -5.10
N ALA A 161 7.86 -14.10 -5.84
CA ALA A 161 9.09 -14.15 -6.63
C ALA A 161 9.04 -13.20 -7.84
N ASP A 162 7.95 -13.25 -8.60
CA ASP A 162 7.72 -12.40 -9.77
C ASP A 162 7.75 -10.90 -9.43
N SER A 163 7.16 -10.49 -8.30
CA SER A 163 7.23 -9.10 -7.82
C SER A 163 8.62 -8.70 -7.33
N TYR A 164 9.44 -9.65 -6.87
CA TYR A 164 10.86 -9.39 -6.61
C TYR A 164 11.63 -9.16 -7.92
N PHE A 165 11.47 -10.03 -8.92
CA PHE A 165 12.12 -9.88 -10.24
C PHE A 165 11.71 -8.59 -10.94
N GLU A 166 10.41 -8.25 -10.91
CA GLU A 166 9.86 -6.98 -11.41
C GLU A 166 10.49 -5.73 -10.75
N SER A 167 10.93 -5.83 -9.48
CA SER A 167 11.55 -4.72 -8.75
C SER A 167 13.04 -4.49 -9.06
N ILE A 168 13.71 -5.49 -9.64
CA ILE A 168 15.13 -5.44 -10.02
C ILE A 168 15.35 -5.50 -11.55
N ASP A 169 14.26 -5.47 -12.33
CA ASP A 169 14.21 -5.69 -13.79
C ASP A 169 14.94 -6.96 -14.24
N SER A 170 14.80 -8.04 -13.47
CA SER A 170 15.37 -9.35 -13.82
C SER A 170 14.42 -10.08 -14.78
N PRO A 171 14.93 -10.70 -15.86
CA PRO A 171 14.11 -11.52 -16.78
C PRO A 171 13.59 -12.84 -16.16
N CYS A 172 14.02 -13.16 -14.94
CA CYS A 172 13.66 -14.39 -14.26
C CYS A 172 12.18 -14.39 -13.83
N TYR A 173 11.62 -15.59 -13.67
CA TYR A 173 10.22 -15.79 -13.29
C TYR A 173 10.05 -17.10 -12.49
N ALA A 174 8.97 -17.19 -11.72
CA ALA A 174 8.60 -18.44 -11.05
C ALA A 174 7.58 -19.25 -11.87
N GLU A 175 7.80 -20.57 -11.97
CA GLU A 175 6.98 -21.48 -12.77
C GLU A 175 6.23 -22.47 -11.86
N ASN A 176 4.95 -22.72 -12.18
CA ASN A 176 4.10 -23.60 -11.39
C ASN A 176 4.31 -25.07 -11.78
N MET A 177 4.86 -25.85 -10.86
CA MET A 177 5.18 -27.26 -11.07
C MET A 177 4.22 -28.20 -10.32
N SER A 178 3.03 -27.70 -9.94
CA SER A 178 2.01 -28.45 -9.21
C SER A 178 1.35 -29.55 -10.07
N ASP A 179 0.68 -30.51 -9.42
CA ASP A 179 0.06 -31.71 -10.02
C ASP A 179 1.04 -32.70 -10.72
N ILE A 180 2.33 -32.36 -10.79
CA ILE A 180 3.38 -33.21 -11.36
C ILE A 180 3.87 -34.21 -10.29
N ASP A 181 3.93 -35.50 -10.63
CA ASP A 181 4.48 -36.54 -9.75
C ASP A 181 5.93 -36.24 -9.34
N LEU A 182 6.28 -36.42 -8.07
CA LEU A 182 7.60 -36.05 -7.50
C LEU A 182 8.79 -36.53 -8.34
N GLN A 183 8.76 -37.79 -8.79
CA GLN A 183 9.84 -38.38 -9.59
C GLN A 183 10.05 -37.73 -10.97
N LYS A 184 9.08 -36.96 -11.47
CA LYS A 184 9.23 -36.13 -12.69
C LYS A 184 9.89 -34.78 -12.39
N LEU A 185 9.68 -34.23 -11.19
CA LEU A 185 10.31 -32.98 -10.71
C LEU A 185 11.82 -33.13 -10.54
N PHE A 186 12.32 -34.35 -10.34
CA PHE A 186 13.76 -34.66 -10.34
C PHE A 186 14.49 -34.27 -11.63
N TYR A 187 13.78 -34.06 -12.75
CA TYR A 187 14.39 -33.46 -13.94
C TYR A 187 14.91 -32.03 -13.68
N GLN A 188 14.20 -31.22 -12.90
CA GLN A 188 14.64 -29.86 -12.57
C GLN A 188 15.96 -29.90 -11.77
N ILE A 189 16.08 -30.87 -10.85
CA ILE A 189 17.28 -31.12 -10.03
C ILE A 189 18.48 -31.62 -10.88
N GLU A 190 18.23 -32.29 -12.01
CA GLU A 190 19.28 -32.63 -12.99
C GLU A 190 19.72 -31.42 -13.81
N GLU A 191 18.78 -30.51 -14.09
CA GLU A 191 18.97 -29.27 -14.83
C GLU A 191 19.36 -28.07 -13.94
N GLY A 192 19.80 -28.33 -12.69
CA GLY A 192 20.30 -27.32 -11.75
C GLY A 192 19.24 -26.45 -11.06
N ARG A 193 17.94 -26.65 -11.34
CA ARG A 193 16.82 -25.89 -10.75
C ARG A 193 16.30 -26.59 -9.48
N PRO A 194 16.48 -26.01 -8.27
CA PRO A 194 15.89 -26.54 -7.04
C PRO A 194 14.36 -26.48 -7.09
N VAL A 195 13.69 -27.39 -6.37
CA VAL A 195 12.22 -27.50 -6.38
C VAL A 195 11.66 -27.15 -5.01
N ILE A 196 10.94 -26.05 -4.91
CA ILE A 196 10.18 -25.69 -3.70
C ILE A 196 8.90 -26.54 -3.68
N ALA A 197 8.66 -27.27 -2.60
CA ALA A 197 7.58 -28.24 -2.49
C ALA A 197 6.88 -28.16 -1.13
N TRP A 198 5.56 -28.36 -1.13
CA TRP A 198 4.75 -28.40 0.09
C TRP A 198 4.63 -29.85 0.57
N VAL A 199 4.91 -30.05 1.86
CA VAL A 199 4.80 -31.33 2.59
C VAL A 199 4.31 -31.03 4.01
N THR A 200 4.38 -31.98 4.93
CA THR A 200 4.06 -31.72 6.34
C THR A 200 5.29 -31.65 7.23
N ILE A 201 5.19 -30.91 8.34
CA ILE A 201 6.23 -30.83 9.38
C ILE A 201 6.55 -32.25 9.88
N ASP A 202 7.84 -32.58 9.99
CA ASP A 202 8.35 -33.93 10.31
C ASP A 202 7.84 -35.06 9.39
N LEU A 203 7.26 -34.71 8.24
CA LEU A 203 6.48 -35.61 7.38
C LEU A 203 5.38 -36.36 8.17
N VAL A 204 4.78 -35.71 9.17
CA VAL A 204 3.66 -36.24 9.97
C VAL A 204 2.38 -36.19 9.15
N GLU A 205 1.60 -37.27 9.16
CA GLU A 205 0.40 -37.37 8.35
C GLU A 205 -0.79 -36.69 9.03
N LEU A 206 -1.14 -35.52 8.52
CA LEU A 206 -2.37 -34.80 8.83
C LEU A 206 -2.97 -34.29 7.53
N ALA A 207 -4.15 -34.82 7.16
CA ALA A 207 -4.86 -34.40 5.96
C ALA A 207 -5.39 -32.96 6.11
N PRO A 208 -5.54 -32.21 5.00
CA PRO A 208 -6.22 -30.92 5.03
C PRO A 208 -7.68 -31.02 5.52
N GLU A 209 -8.09 -30.11 6.37
CA GLU A 209 -9.47 -29.91 6.82
C GLU A 209 -10.05 -28.63 6.19
N HIS A 210 -11.35 -28.61 5.93
CA HIS A 210 -12.05 -27.37 5.56
C HIS A 210 -11.99 -26.37 6.71
N ARG A 211 -11.71 -25.10 6.39
CA ARG A 211 -11.52 -24.02 7.38
C ARG A 211 -12.58 -22.94 7.26
N TRP A 212 -12.80 -22.44 6.04
CA TRP A 212 -13.83 -21.46 5.69
C TRP A 212 -14.15 -21.54 4.20
N THR A 213 -15.18 -20.82 3.79
CA THR A 213 -15.46 -20.51 2.38
C THR A 213 -15.48 -18.99 2.25
N THR A 214 -14.81 -18.44 1.24
CA THR A 214 -14.71 -16.99 1.03
C THR A 214 -16.05 -16.39 0.60
N LEU A 215 -16.18 -15.06 0.66
CA LEU A 215 -17.38 -14.36 0.17
C LEU A 215 -17.63 -14.60 -1.33
N ASP A 216 -16.56 -14.81 -2.09
CA ASP A 216 -16.59 -15.10 -3.53
C ASP A 216 -16.88 -16.60 -3.83
N GLY A 217 -16.95 -17.45 -2.80
CA GLY A 217 -17.37 -18.86 -2.89
C GLY A 217 -16.25 -19.90 -2.97
N GLU A 218 -14.98 -19.51 -2.83
CA GLU A 218 -13.84 -20.42 -2.82
C GLU A 218 -13.72 -21.16 -1.47
N GLU A 219 -13.46 -22.46 -1.47
CA GLU A 219 -13.25 -23.24 -0.23
C GLU A 219 -11.78 -23.22 0.21
N MET A 220 -11.53 -22.88 1.46
CA MET A 220 -10.21 -23.00 2.07
C MET A 220 -10.02 -24.34 2.77
N TRP A 221 -9.03 -25.11 2.32
CA TRP A 221 -8.64 -26.41 2.87
C TRP A 221 -7.18 -26.36 3.35
N PHE A 222 -6.94 -26.67 4.64
CA PHE A 222 -5.63 -26.48 5.28
C PHE A 222 -5.27 -27.64 6.20
N SER A 223 -4.01 -28.07 6.20
CA SER A 223 -3.48 -28.99 7.21
C SER A 223 -2.73 -28.19 8.27
N GLY A 224 -3.09 -28.36 9.55
CA GLY A 224 -2.39 -27.73 10.68
C GLY A 224 -0.94 -28.20 10.90
N MET A 225 -0.42 -29.04 10.00
CA MET A 225 0.99 -29.46 9.93
C MET A 225 1.61 -29.13 8.56
N GLN A 226 1.02 -28.21 7.76
CA GLN A 226 1.61 -27.75 6.51
C GLN A 226 3.05 -27.25 6.72
N HIS A 227 3.92 -27.57 5.76
CA HIS A 227 5.29 -27.11 5.68
C HIS A 227 5.68 -26.88 4.21
N CYS A 228 6.70 -26.07 3.99
CA CYS A 228 7.28 -25.82 2.69
C CYS A 228 8.80 -25.90 2.80
N VAL A 229 9.43 -26.56 1.82
CA VAL A 229 10.87 -26.90 1.81
C VAL A 229 11.42 -26.86 0.39
N THR A 230 12.74 -26.71 0.23
CA THR A 230 13.39 -26.84 -1.09
C THR A 230 14.08 -28.19 -1.24
N ILE A 231 13.68 -28.97 -2.24
CA ILE A 231 14.39 -30.16 -2.69
C ILE A 231 15.59 -29.71 -3.54
N TYR A 232 16.79 -30.15 -3.16
CA TYR A 232 18.03 -29.88 -3.91
C TYR A 232 18.73 -31.17 -4.39
N GLY A 233 18.20 -32.35 -4.03
CA GLY A 233 18.77 -33.62 -4.47
C GLY A 233 17.86 -34.83 -4.26
N TYR A 234 18.24 -35.97 -4.83
CA TYR A 234 17.64 -37.28 -4.57
C TYR A 234 18.64 -38.42 -4.82
N ASP A 235 18.42 -39.59 -4.22
CA ASP A 235 19.16 -40.84 -4.50
C ASP A 235 18.20 -42.03 -4.44
N LEU A 236 17.87 -42.58 -5.62
CA LEU A 236 16.92 -43.68 -5.81
C LEU A 236 17.50 -45.04 -5.38
N ASP A 237 18.83 -45.17 -5.32
CA ASP A 237 19.47 -46.40 -4.80
C ASP A 237 19.37 -46.46 -3.27
N LYS A 238 19.42 -45.30 -2.60
CA LYS A 238 19.18 -45.13 -1.16
C LYS A 238 17.71 -45.02 -0.76
N LYS A 239 16.82 -44.63 -1.68
CA LYS A 239 15.44 -44.14 -1.43
C LYS A 239 15.36 -42.87 -0.57
N ILE A 240 16.13 -41.84 -0.90
CA ILE A 240 16.04 -40.54 -0.19
C ILE A 240 15.88 -39.35 -1.12
N VAL A 241 15.33 -38.27 -0.57
CA VAL A 241 15.46 -36.89 -1.08
C VAL A 241 16.36 -36.08 -0.15
N TYR A 242 17.15 -35.17 -0.73
CA TYR A 242 17.96 -34.19 0.00
C TYR A 242 17.24 -32.85 -0.05
N VAL A 243 16.98 -32.29 1.13
CA VAL A 243 16.01 -31.20 1.33
C VAL A 243 16.60 -30.15 2.25
N ALA A 244 16.51 -28.88 1.83
CA ALA A 244 16.78 -27.72 2.66
C ALA A 244 15.49 -27.34 3.38
N ASP A 245 15.43 -27.70 4.67
CA ASP A 245 14.24 -27.57 5.51
C ASP A 245 14.37 -26.32 6.40
N PRO A 246 13.55 -25.27 6.23
CA PRO A 246 13.69 -24.01 6.99
C PRO A 246 13.55 -24.15 8.52
N LEU A 247 13.07 -25.28 9.03
CA LEU A 247 13.02 -25.58 10.47
C LEU A 247 14.25 -26.35 10.99
N LYS A 248 15.11 -26.89 10.11
CA LYS A 248 16.13 -27.90 10.48
C LYS A 248 17.51 -27.74 9.86
N GLY A 249 17.63 -27.10 8.70
CA GLY A 249 18.84 -27.15 7.87
C GLY A 249 18.77 -28.19 6.76
N ASN A 250 19.89 -28.40 6.08
CA ASN A 250 20.04 -29.42 5.04
C ASN A 250 19.92 -30.82 5.65
N THR A 251 18.91 -31.59 5.21
CA THR A 251 18.56 -32.91 5.75
C THR A 251 18.26 -33.94 4.65
N GLU A 252 18.33 -35.22 4.99
CA GLU A 252 17.82 -36.32 4.16
C GLU A 252 16.42 -36.74 4.66
N TYR A 253 15.50 -37.07 3.76
CA TYR A 253 14.19 -37.67 4.07
C TYR A 253 13.95 -38.94 3.25
N ASP A 254 13.21 -39.91 3.81
CA ASP A 254 12.76 -41.10 3.08
C ASP A 254 11.85 -40.72 1.91
N LEU A 255 12.18 -41.22 0.72
CA LEU A 255 11.51 -40.88 -0.54
C LEU A 255 10.03 -41.27 -0.56
N GLU A 256 9.69 -42.48 -0.08
CA GLU A 256 8.31 -42.99 -0.11
C GLU A 256 7.43 -42.24 0.90
N ARG A 257 8.00 -41.84 2.05
CA ARG A 257 7.32 -40.98 3.02
C ARG A 257 7.14 -39.56 2.51
N PHE A 258 8.16 -38.98 1.86
CA PHE A 258 8.09 -37.62 1.31
C PHE A 258 7.08 -37.53 0.16
N GLU A 259 7.16 -38.43 -0.84
CA GLU A 259 6.24 -38.50 -1.98
C GLU A 259 4.78 -38.62 -1.49
N ARG A 260 4.54 -39.39 -0.42
CA ARG A 260 3.21 -39.54 0.17
C ARG A 260 2.68 -38.31 0.91
N MET A 261 3.53 -37.44 1.50
CA MET A 261 3.08 -36.19 2.11
C MET A 261 2.93 -35.06 1.08
N PHE A 262 3.76 -35.08 0.03
CA PHE A 262 3.61 -34.24 -1.15
C PHE A 262 2.27 -34.51 -1.87
N ASP A 263 1.93 -35.78 -2.10
CA ASP A 263 0.62 -36.19 -2.63
C ASP A 263 -0.54 -35.78 -1.71
N LEU A 264 -0.36 -35.89 -0.38
CA LEU A 264 -1.39 -35.54 0.61
C LEU A 264 -1.77 -34.05 0.60
N LEU A 265 -0.82 -33.16 0.28
CA LEU A 265 -1.06 -31.72 0.14
C LEU A 265 -1.31 -31.27 -1.31
N GLY A 266 -1.64 -32.22 -2.20
CA GLY A 266 -2.05 -31.91 -3.57
C GLY A 266 -0.91 -31.60 -4.53
N LYS A 267 0.26 -32.23 -4.35
CA LYS A 267 1.42 -32.15 -5.26
C LYS A 267 1.87 -30.72 -5.57
N LYS A 268 1.73 -29.80 -4.62
CA LYS A 268 2.05 -28.37 -4.79
C LYS A 268 3.57 -28.17 -4.87
N ALA A 269 4.06 -27.59 -5.96
CA ALA A 269 5.47 -27.29 -6.18
C ALA A 269 5.68 -26.07 -7.10
N ILE A 270 6.82 -25.38 -6.96
CA ILE A 270 7.29 -24.32 -7.87
C ILE A 270 8.79 -24.45 -8.13
N ILE A 271 9.27 -23.83 -9.21
CA ILE A 271 10.69 -23.59 -9.48
C ILE A 271 10.92 -22.15 -9.93
N ILE A 272 12.18 -21.71 -9.91
CA ILE A 272 12.61 -20.47 -10.55
C ILE A 272 13.24 -20.79 -11.91
N CYS A 273 12.99 -19.95 -12.90
CA CYS A 273 13.59 -20.00 -14.22
C CYS A 273 14.60 -18.85 -14.37
N GLY A 274 15.88 -19.20 -14.56
CA GLY A 274 17.01 -18.27 -14.60
C GLY A 274 17.73 -18.13 -13.25
N ASP A 275 18.75 -17.27 -13.24
CA ASP A 275 19.64 -16.95 -12.12
C ASP A 275 20.05 -15.46 -12.15
N ALA A 276 20.84 -15.01 -11.17
CA ALA A 276 21.25 -13.61 -11.06
C ALA A 276 22.24 -13.12 -12.15
N GLU A 277 22.78 -14.03 -12.98
CA GLU A 277 23.64 -13.70 -14.13
C GLU A 277 22.84 -13.75 -15.46
N THR A 278 21.53 -13.99 -15.40
CA THR A 278 20.65 -14.09 -16.58
C THR A 278 20.29 -12.69 -17.11
N GLU A 279 20.81 -12.35 -18.29
CA GLU A 279 20.57 -11.06 -18.97
C GLU A 279 19.19 -10.98 -19.65
N GLY A 280 18.54 -9.81 -19.56
CA GLY A 280 17.24 -9.52 -20.16
C GLY A 280 16.47 -8.44 -19.37
N SER A 281 15.18 -8.28 -19.63
CA SER A 281 14.24 -7.46 -18.86
C SER A 281 13.04 -8.30 -18.42
N TYR A 282 12.34 -7.90 -17.36
CA TYR A 282 11.18 -8.64 -16.87
C TYR A 282 9.97 -8.56 -17.82
N ASP A 283 9.50 -9.70 -18.36
CA ASP A 283 8.20 -9.81 -19.03
C ASP A 283 7.22 -10.66 -18.19
N PRO A 284 6.21 -10.06 -17.54
CA PRO A 284 5.27 -10.80 -16.70
C PRO A 284 4.46 -11.81 -17.51
N ASN A 285 4.25 -13.00 -16.94
CA ASN A 285 3.35 -14.00 -17.49
C ASN A 285 1.90 -13.46 -17.50
N LYS A 286 1.40 -13.14 -18.69
CA LYS A 286 0.12 -12.44 -18.90
C LYS A 286 -1.12 -13.32 -18.61
N ASP A 287 -0.95 -14.64 -18.60
CA ASP A 287 -2.00 -15.59 -18.18
C ASP A 287 -2.04 -15.75 -16.65
N TYR A 288 -0.97 -15.33 -15.95
CA TYR A 288 -0.89 -15.41 -14.50
C TYR A 288 -1.63 -14.25 -13.83
N LYS A 289 -2.64 -14.58 -13.01
CA LYS A 289 -3.46 -13.58 -12.31
C LYS A 289 -2.76 -13.09 -11.04
N LYS A 290 -2.10 -11.93 -11.12
CA LYS A 290 -1.65 -11.18 -9.93
C LYS A 290 -2.84 -10.96 -8.96
N SER A 291 -2.60 -11.25 -7.69
CA SER A 291 -3.55 -11.10 -6.59
C SER A 291 -3.95 -9.64 -6.38
N LYS A 292 -5.16 -9.45 -5.84
CA LYS A 292 -5.68 -8.15 -5.35
C LYS A 292 -5.11 -7.74 -3.98
N TYR A 293 -4.44 -8.66 -3.29
CA TYR A 293 -3.84 -8.42 -1.98
C TYR A 293 -2.43 -7.84 -2.11
N LEU A 294 -2.05 -7.00 -1.14
CA LEU A 294 -0.77 -6.29 -1.10
C LEU A 294 0.15 -6.91 -0.04
N SER A 295 1.45 -6.66 -0.13
CA SER A 295 2.42 -6.96 0.93
C SER A 295 2.28 -6.05 2.14
N ARG A 296 2.88 -6.40 3.28
CA ARG A 296 2.80 -5.60 4.53
C ARG A 296 3.14 -4.14 4.29
N ASN A 297 4.30 -3.88 3.69
CA ASN A 297 4.81 -2.53 3.51
C ASN A 297 3.94 -1.73 2.53
N ALA A 298 3.35 -2.39 1.52
CA ALA A 298 2.39 -1.75 0.60
C ALA A 298 1.01 -1.48 1.26
N GLN A 299 0.53 -2.35 2.17
CA GLN A 299 -0.66 -2.10 2.98
C GLN A 299 -0.45 -0.92 3.95
N GLU A 300 0.70 -0.89 4.64
CA GLU A 300 1.05 0.17 5.58
C GLU A 300 1.25 1.52 4.88
N ALA A 301 1.93 1.54 3.72
CA ALA A 301 2.09 2.74 2.90
C ALA A 301 0.74 3.31 2.44
N LYS A 302 -0.12 2.46 1.84
CA LYS A 302 -1.47 2.87 1.41
C LYS A 302 -2.31 3.44 2.56
N LYS A 303 -2.26 2.81 3.74
CA LYS A 303 -2.96 3.30 4.94
C LYS A 303 -2.44 4.67 5.39
N ALA A 304 -1.13 4.92 5.31
CA ALA A 304 -0.55 6.22 5.64
C ALA A 304 -0.96 7.31 4.63
N GLU A 305 -1.07 6.98 3.34
CA GLU A 305 -1.61 7.89 2.32
C GLU A 305 -3.09 8.24 2.58
N GLU A 306 -3.92 7.24 2.92
CA GLU A 306 -5.34 7.43 3.28
C GLU A 306 -5.49 8.29 4.54
N GLU A 307 -4.67 8.09 5.59
CA GLU A 307 -4.67 8.91 6.80
C GLU A 307 -4.21 10.36 6.53
N GLU A 308 -3.19 10.56 5.68
CA GLU A 308 -2.76 11.90 5.29
C GLU A 308 -3.81 12.62 4.42
N ALA A 309 -4.49 11.91 3.52
CA ALA A 309 -5.61 12.47 2.74
C ALA A 309 -6.76 12.92 3.65
N ALA A 310 -7.18 12.07 4.59
CA ALA A 310 -8.21 12.39 5.58
C ALA A 310 -7.80 13.60 6.46
N ARG A 311 -6.53 13.67 6.89
CA ARG A 311 -5.99 14.81 7.65
C ARG A 311 -6.05 16.11 6.86
N LYS A 312 -5.68 16.10 5.57
CA LYS A 312 -5.76 17.27 4.68
C LYS A 312 -7.20 17.73 4.47
N GLN A 313 -8.13 16.80 4.26
CA GLN A 313 -9.56 17.13 4.12
C GLN A 313 -10.10 17.78 5.41
N ALA A 314 -9.83 17.20 6.58
CA ALA A 314 -10.26 17.75 7.86
C ALA A 314 -9.67 19.14 8.14
N GLU A 315 -8.43 19.42 7.72
CA GLU A 315 -7.82 20.74 7.81
C GLU A 315 -8.48 21.77 6.87
N GLU A 316 -8.90 21.36 5.67
CA GLU A 316 -9.63 22.23 4.73
C GLU A 316 -11.07 22.52 5.21
N GLU A 317 -11.76 21.51 5.74
CA GLU A 317 -13.09 21.67 6.35
C GLU A 317 -13.05 22.57 7.60
N ALA A 318 -12.04 22.41 8.45
CA ALA A 318 -11.83 23.30 9.60
C ALA A 318 -11.60 24.76 9.20
N LYS A 319 -10.78 25.01 8.16
CA LYS A 319 -10.55 26.38 7.64
C LYS A 319 -11.81 27.01 7.05
N LYS A 320 -12.64 26.23 6.34
CA LYS A 320 -13.95 26.70 5.84
C LYS A 320 -14.87 27.08 7.00
N ALA A 321 -14.97 26.22 8.01
CA ALA A 321 -15.77 26.49 9.20
C ALA A 321 -15.27 27.72 9.99
N GLU A 322 -13.96 27.95 10.07
CA GLU A 322 -13.37 29.16 10.66
C GLU A 322 -13.71 30.42 9.84
N GLU A 323 -13.62 30.36 8.51
CA GLU A 323 -13.97 31.48 7.63
C GLU A 323 -15.48 31.81 7.67
N GLU A 324 -16.35 30.79 7.72
CA GLU A 324 -17.79 30.95 7.89
C GLU A 324 -18.15 31.51 9.27
N ALA A 325 -17.50 31.03 10.34
CA ALA A 325 -17.68 31.58 11.69
C ALA A 325 -17.24 33.06 11.77
N ARG A 326 -16.11 33.41 11.14
CA ARG A 326 -15.66 34.82 11.06
C ARG A 326 -16.64 35.70 10.29
N LYS A 327 -17.18 35.22 9.17
CA LYS A 327 -18.22 35.95 8.40
C LYS A 327 -19.48 36.16 9.25
N ALA A 328 -19.95 35.14 9.95
CA ALA A 328 -21.10 35.24 10.84
C ALA A 328 -20.86 36.21 12.01
N GLU A 329 -19.64 36.28 12.55
CA GLU A 329 -19.26 37.25 13.59
C GLU A 329 -19.19 38.69 13.03
N GLU A 330 -18.68 38.88 11.81
CA GLU A 330 -18.65 40.17 11.11
C GLU A 330 -20.07 40.67 10.76
N GLU A 331 -20.95 39.79 10.29
CA GLU A 331 -22.36 40.10 10.02
C GLU A 331 -23.14 40.41 11.31
N ALA A 332 -22.92 39.65 12.40
CA ALA A 332 -23.55 39.91 13.69
C ALA A 332 -23.16 41.27 14.27
N LYS A 333 -21.88 41.65 14.22
CA LYS A 333 -21.40 42.97 14.66
C LYS A 333 -22.01 44.10 13.84
N LYS A 334 -22.16 43.92 12.52
CA LYS A 334 -22.81 44.90 11.64
C LYS A 334 -24.28 45.07 11.98
N ALA A 335 -25.00 43.98 12.25
CA ALA A 335 -26.40 44.02 12.69
C ALA A 335 -26.58 44.70 14.07
N GLU A 336 -25.65 44.49 15.00
CA GLU A 336 -25.63 45.18 16.30
C GLU A 336 -25.40 46.71 16.13
N GLU A 337 -24.48 47.11 15.26
CA GLU A 337 -24.21 48.52 14.97
C GLU A 337 -25.40 49.21 14.26
N GLU A 338 -26.04 48.53 13.29
CA GLU A 338 -27.24 49.03 12.62
C GLU A 338 -28.43 49.15 13.58
N ALA A 339 -28.62 48.19 14.49
CA ALA A 339 -29.65 48.25 15.53
C ALA A 339 -29.42 49.41 16.51
N ARG A 340 -28.17 49.62 16.95
CA ARG A 340 -27.78 50.74 17.81
C ARG A 340 -28.00 52.10 17.13
N ALA A 341 -27.68 52.21 15.85
CA ALA A 341 -27.93 53.43 15.08
C ALA A 341 -29.43 53.74 14.94
N ALA A 342 -30.26 52.72 14.71
CA ALA A 342 -31.71 52.86 14.64
C ALA A 342 -32.34 53.23 16.01
N GLU A 343 -31.82 52.69 17.12
CA GLU A 343 -32.23 53.10 18.47
C GLU A 343 -31.88 54.58 18.74
N GLU A 344 -30.68 55.02 18.34
CA GLU A 344 -30.26 56.42 18.49
C GLU A 344 -31.09 57.38 17.60
N GLU A 345 -31.40 56.99 16.36
CA GLU A 345 -32.29 57.77 15.48
C GLU A 345 -33.71 57.86 16.05
N ALA A 346 -34.26 56.76 16.54
CA ALA A 346 -35.58 56.75 17.19
C ALA A 346 -35.62 57.62 18.45
N ALA A 347 -34.55 57.62 19.26
CA ALA A 347 -34.43 58.48 20.43
C ALA A 347 -34.41 59.98 20.05
N ARG A 348 -33.64 60.36 19.02
CA ARG A 348 -33.62 61.74 18.50
C ARG A 348 -34.97 62.16 17.91
N ALA A 349 -35.67 61.26 17.21
CA ALA A 349 -36.99 61.52 16.67
C ALA A 349 -38.03 61.77 17.79
N ALA A 350 -37.99 60.97 18.86
CA ALA A 350 -38.85 61.15 20.03
C ALA A 350 -38.53 62.45 20.81
N GLU A 351 -37.26 62.85 20.88
CA GLU A 351 -36.85 64.16 21.43
C GLU A 351 -37.39 65.31 20.59
N GLU A 352 -37.34 65.21 19.25
CA GLU A 352 -37.89 66.25 18.38
C GLU A 352 -39.42 66.32 18.43
N GLU A 353 -40.11 65.18 18.51
CA GLU A 353 -41.57 65.12 18.70
C GLU A 353 -41.98 65.72 20.04
N ALA A 354 -41.29 65.39 21.13
CA ALA A 354 -41.53 65.98 22.44
C ALA A 354 -41.34 67.52 22.43
N ARG A 355 -40.28 68.01 21.78
CA ARG A 355 -40.04 69.45 21.60
C ARG A 355 -41.14 70.13 20.77
N ARG A 356 -41.63 69.49 19.70
CA ARG A 356 -42.76 70.00 18.90
C ARG A 356 -44.04 70.06 19.72
N ALA A 357 -44.33 69.02 20.51
CA ALA A 357 -45.48 69.00 21.41
C ALA A 357 -45.39 70.08 22.50
N GLU A 358 -44.19 70.40 23.01
CA GLU A 358 -43.96 71.52 23.93
C GLU A 358 -44.18 72.88 23.24
N GLU A 359 -43.72 73.06 22.00
CA GLU A 359 -43.95 74.28 21.21
C GLU A 359 -45.44 74.48 20.83
N GLU A 360 -46.15 73.40 20.48
CA GLU A 360 -47.60 73.43 20.25
C GLU A 360 -48.40 73.69 21.53
N ALA A 361 -47.99 73.10 22.67
CA ALA A 361 -48.60 73.40 23.96
C ALA A 361 -48.37 74.87 24.39
N ALA A 362 -47.20 75.43 24.09
CA ALA A 362 -46.91 76.85 24.33
C ALA A 362 -47.80 77.76 23.45
N LYS A 363 -47.94 77.46 22.15
CA LYS A 363 -48.83 78.19 21.24
C LYS A 363 -50.30 78.08 21.65
N ALA A 364 -50.77 76.89 22.04
CA ALA A 364 -52.12 76.70 22.54
C ALA A 364 -52.40 77.49 23.83
N ALA A 365 -51.38 77.65 24.70
CA ALA A 365 -51.48 78.49 25.90
C ALA A 365 -51.48 80.00 25.56
N GLU A 366 -50.75 80.42 24.51
CA GLU A 366 -50.77 81.80 24.00
C GLU A 366 -52.09 82.14 23.31
N GLU A 367 -52.61 81.24 22.46
CA GLU A 367 -53.89 81.40 21.76
C GLU A 367 -55.06 81.42 22.77
N ALA A 368 -55.05 80.54 23.77
CA ALA A 368 -55.99 80.55 24.90
C ALA A 368 -55.90 81.80 25.80
N ALA A 369 -54.84 82.60 25.71
CA ALA A 369 -54.74 83.90 26.36
C ALA A 369 -55.37 85.05 25.53
N THR A 370 -55.85 84.78 24.31
CA THR A 370 -56.46 85.80 23.42
C THR A 370 -57.99 85.71 23.28
N GLU A 371 -58.63 84.60 23.69
CA GLU A 371 -60.10 84.56 23.78
C GLU A 371 -60.63 85.30 25.03
N PRO A 372 -61.66 86.16 24.90
CA PRO A 372 -62.31 86.79 26.05
C PRO A 372 -63.20 85.78 26.83
N PRO A 373 -63.24 85.84 28.17
CA PRO A 373 -63.81 84.76 28.99
C PRO A 373 -65.34 84.67 28.90
N ALA A 374 -65.85 83.61 28.28
CA ALA A 374 -67.26 83.23 28.33
C ALA A 374 -67.62 82.57 29.67
N THR A 375 -68.71 83.04 30.28
CA THR A 375 -69.10 82.73 31.68
C THR A 375 -69.43 81.27 31.97
N THR A 376 -68.86 80.77 33.06
CA THR A 376 -69.28 79.64 33.93
C THR A 376 -70.67 79.03 33.72
N ALA A 377 -70.74 77.70 33.51
CA ALA A 377 -71.98 76.92 33.60
C ALA A 377 -71.80 75.54 34.28
N ARG A 378 -71.85 75.54 35.62
CA ARG A 378 -72.20 74.46 36.56
C ARG A 378 -72.60 73.07 36.00
N VAL A 379 -71.71 72.10 36.25
CA VAL A 379 -71.94 70.72 36.78
C VAL A 379 -73.33 70.09 36.64
N THR A 380 -73.39 68.95 35.94
CA THR A 380 -74.11 67.73 36.40
C THR A 380 -73.23 66.49 36.18
N SER A 381 -73.46 65.44 36.97
CA SER A 381 -72.66 64.21 36.97
C SER A 381 -73.43 63.01 36.41
N THR A 382 -72.73 62.14 35.69
CA THR A 382 -73.16 60.75 35.42
C THR A 382 -72.01 59.77 35.69
N LYS A 383 -72.36 58.56 36.09
CA LYS A 383 -71.51 57.64 36.87
C LYS A 383 -71.59 56.21 36.31
N THR A 384 -70.54 55.79 35.60
CA THR A 384 -70.23 54.38 35.23
C THR A 384 -68.83 54.34 34.59
N ARG A 385 -68.05 53.26 34.63
CA ARG A 385 -68.17 51.97 35.34
C ARG A 385 -66.78 51.32 35.46
N THR A 386 -66.49 50.71 36.59
CA THR A 386 -65.24 49.96 36.83
C THR A 386 -65.19 48.64 36.05
N THR A 387 -64.05 48.33 35.46
CA THR A 387 -63.56 46.94 35.27
C THR A 387 -62.03 46.93 35.32
N SER A 388 -61.47 46.42 36.41
CA SER A 388 -60.12 45.86 36.38
C SER A 388 -60.21 44.39 35.97
N VAL A 389 -59.20 43.90 35.26
CA VAL A 389 -58.91 42.46 35.14
C VAL A 389 -57.45 42.27 35.54
N LYS A 390 -57.19 41.26 36.37
CA LYS A 390 -55.89 41.01 36.99
C LYS A 390 -55.56 39.52 36.81
N THR A 391 -54.32 39.24 36.38
CA THR A 391 -53.62 37.94 36.46
C THR A 391 -54.31 36.69 35.88
N SER A 392 -53.55 35.94 35.07
CA SER A 392 -53.12 34.62 35.51
C SER A 392 -51.81 34.21 34.85
N SER A 393 -50.92 33.58 35.62
CA SER A 393 -49.82 32.78 35.08
C SER A 393 -50.30 31.34 34.87
N LYS A 394 -49.58 30.56 34.06
CA LYS A 394 -49.57 29.09 34.17
C LYS A 394 -48.24 28.54 33.68
N ASN A 395 -47.68 27.62 34.46
CA ASN A 395 -46.49 26.83 34.13
C ASN A 395 -46.86 25.58 33.32
N ALA A 396 -45.83 24.79 33.02
CA ALA A 396 -45.82 23.35 32.70
C ALA A 396 -45.85 22.96 31.20
N THR A 397 -45.15 21.90 30.76
CA THR A 397 -44.01 21.14 31.36
C THR A 397 -43.28 20.35 30.25
N THR A 398 -41.99 20.07 30.49
CA THR A 398 -41.11 19.07 29.88
C THR A 398 -41.75 17.86 29.18
N THR A 399 -41.20 17.50 28.01
CA THR A 399 -41.06 16.10 27.53
C THR A 399 -39.57 15.76 27.50
N SER A 400 -39.20 14.49 27.71
CA SER A 400 -37.84 14.08 28.08
C SER A 400 -36.91 13.75 26.90
N ARG A 401 -35.63 13.50 27.26
CA ARG A 401 -34.76 12.56 26.53
C ARG A 401 -35.29 11.12 26.66
#